data_AF-A0ABD3HC99-F1
#
_entry.id   AF-A0ABD3HC99-F1
#
_cell.length_a   1.000
_cell.length_b   1.000
_cell.length_c   1.000
_cell.angle_alpha   90.00
_cell.angle_beta   90.00
_cell.angle_gamma   90.00
#
_symmetry.space_group_name_H-M   'P 1'
#
loop_
_entity.id
_entity.type
_entity.pdbx_description
1 polymer ?
#
loop_
_entity_poly.entity_id
_entity_poly.type
_entity_poly.pdbx_seq_one_letter_code
_entity_poly.pdbx_strand_id
1 'polypeptide(L)'
;MDGVAMRGGPQQQAESATPFIPTHSWYPPSVLGPSTSGARVSSPSTSSTGTANPLSRTSTSSSDSQRPRSPASQPQRTSQVSSTVPVLKDKSAEELRGLLLDKDLYNAFLHSLDQVRQLDTVRDDLKKGNIDLARHNLGKEAEIAELRNQCMIIRNTQLAAAREKFEEVDKREKEVNARCSPAALLDRLQDAANEADEESEKIHQQLLSGEIELAEFISKYRKERILYHKRSLTRMAAMTSLTTPG
;
A
#
# COMPACT_ATOMS: atom_id res chain seq x y z
N MET A 1 -14.64 -71.03 -6.40
CA MET A 1 -14.42 -69.59 -6.24
C MET A 1 -12.95 -69.41 -5.94
N ASP A 2 -12.24 -68.88 -6.94
CA ASP A 2 -11.09 -67.97 -6.88
C ASP A 2 -9.85 -68.42 -6.06
N GLY A 3 -8.63 -68.43 -6.57
CA GLY A 3 -8.05 -67.51 -7.55
C GLY A 3 -6.95 -66.69 -6.86
N VAL A 4 -5.71 -67.18 -6.97
CA VAL A 4 -4.40 -66.47 -7.05
C VAL A 4 -4.31 -65.04 -6.49
N ALA A 5 -3.36 -64.77 -5.58
CA ALA A 5 -2.24 -63.83 -5.80
C ALA A 5 -1.39 -63.55 -4.54
N MET A 6 -0.08 -63.67 -4.72
CA MET A 6 0.98 -63.16 -3.87
C MET A 6 1.02 -61.61 -3.89
N ARG A 7 1.22 -60.99 -2.72
CA ARG A 7 1.66 -59.58 -2.56
C ARG A 7 2.41 -59.53 -1.22
N GLY A 8 3.73 -59.38 -1.16
CA GLY A 8 4.48 -58.27 -1.72
C GLY A 8 4.55 -57.17 -0.65
N GLY A 9 5.42 -57.35 0.34
CA GLY A 9 5.82 -56.28 1.25
C GLY A 9 7.10 -55.63 0.74
N PRO A 10 7.16 -54.28 0.74
CA PRO A 10 8.42 -53.62 0.94
C PRO A 10 8.33 -52.62 2.10
N GLN A 11 9.16 -52.87 3.11
CA GLN A 11 10.19 -51.97 3.60
C GLN A 11 9.87 -50.46 3.46
N GLN A 12 9.32 -49.87 4.53
CA GLN A 12 9.31 -48.42 4.70
C GLN A 12 10.64 -47.96 5.28
N GLN A 13 11.38 -47.26 4.43
CA GLN A 13 12.63 -46.58 4.69
C GLN A 13 12.34 -45.31 5.49
N ALA A 14 13.08 -45.11 6.59
CA ALA A 14 13.00 -43.91 7.41
C ALA A 14 13.54 -42.70 6.61
N GLU A 15 12.65 -41.80 6.19
CA GLU A 15 13.03 -40.51 5.61
C GLU A 15 13.36 -39.51 6.72
N SER A 16 14.59 -39.00 6.65
CA SER A 16 15.13 -37.92 7.46
C SER A 16 14.30 -36.64 7.31
N ALA A 17 13.74 -36.15 8.42
CA ALA A 17 13.09 -34.84 8.49
C ALA A 17 14.11 -33.72 8.21
N THR A 18 13.92 -33.02 7.09
CA THR A 18 14.61 -31.77 6.79
C THR A 18 13.93 -30.63 7.56
N PRO A 19 14.68 -29.71 8.20
CA PRO A 19 14.08 -28.53 8.81
C PRO A 19 13.60 -27.57 7.71
N PHE A 20 12.32 -27.23 7.76
CA PHE A 20 11.67 -26.25 6.89
C PHE A 20 12.25 -24.85 7.21
N ILE A 21 13.12 -24.34 6.34
CA ILE A 21 13.68 -22.98 6.45
C ILE A 21 12.65 -22.01 5.86
N PRO A 22 12.11 -21.05 6.62
CA PRO A 22 11.20 -20.05 6.06
C PRO A 22 11.98 -19.07 5.17
N THR A 23 11.74 -19.11 3.86
CA THR A 23 12.29 -18.16 2.89
C THR A 23 11.50 -16.85 2.89
N HIS A 24 11.36 -16.18 4.04
CA HIS A 24 10.84 -14.82 4.06
C HIS A 24 12.00 -13.83 3.89
N SER A 25 12.17 -13.39 2.65
CA SER A 25 13.09 -12.32 2.25
C SER A 25 12.73 -11.02 2.99
N TRP A 26 13.71 -10.40 3.65
CA TRP A 26 13.53 -9.19 4.48
C TRP A 26 13.31 -7.90 3.67
N TYR A 27 13.18 -8.01 2.35
CA TYR A 27 13.04 -6.87 1.45
C TYR A 27 11.60 -6.75 0.95
N PRO A 28 10.99 -5.55 1.00
CA PRO A 28 9.69 -5.32 0.37
C PRO A 28 9.82 -5.48 -1.16
N PRO A 29 8.86 -6.14 -1.84
CA PRO A 29 8.90 -6.27 -3.29
C PRO A 29 8.69 -4.90 -3.94
N SER A 30 9.56 -4.53 -4.87
CA SER A 30 9.43 -3.33 -5.69
C SER A 30 8.15 -3.41 -6.52
N VAL A 31 7.23 -2.48 -6.32
CA VAL A 31 5.99 -2.37 -7.10
C VAL A 31 6.34 -1.72 -8.44
N LEU A 32 6.61 -2.53 -9.46
CA LEU A 32 6.52 -2.12 -10.86
C LEU A 32 5.12 -2.49 -11.35
N GLY A 33 4.30 -1.47 -11.62
CA GLY A 33 2.96 -1.64 -12.17
C GLY A 33 2.99 -2.29 -13.57
N PRO A 34 2.01 -3.12 -13.93
CA PRO A 34 2.05 -3.85 -15.19
C PRO A 34 1.63 -2.97 -16.37
N SER A 35 2.52 -2.87 -17.36
CA SER A 35 2.17 -2.49 -18.73
C SER A 35 1.41 -3.65 -19.39
N THR A 36 0.11 -3.49 -19.60
CA THR A 36 -0.69 -4.42 -20.40
C THR A 36 -0.71 -3.97 -21.85
N SER A 37 -0.10 -4.77 -22.72
CA SER A 37 -0.31 -4.72 -24.17
C SER A 37 -1.72 -5.22 -24.49
N GLY A 38 -2.54 -4.38 -25.13
CA GLY A 38 -3.88 -4.77 -25.58
C GLY A 38 -4.41 -3.84 -26.67
N ALA A 39 -4.60 -4.42 -27.85
CA ALA A 39 -5.52 -4.05 -28.92
C ALA A 39 -5.46 -2.62 -29.52
N ARG A 40 -5.10 -2.62 -30.81
CA ARG A 40 -5.31 -1.53 -31.77
C ARG A 40 -6.81 -1.36 -32.04
N VAL A 41 -7.32 -0.15 -31.92
CA VAL A 41 -8.55 0.32 -32.58
C VAL A 41 -8.29 1.72 -33.14
N SER A 42 -8.83 2.00 -34.33
CA SER A 42 -8.53 3.20 -35.12
C SER A 42 -9.60 4.29 -34.98
N SER A 43 -9.13 5.56 -35.04
CA SER A 43 -9.77 6.80 -35.58
C SER A 43 -10.72 7.63 -34.67
N PRO A 44 -10.94 8.96 -34.93
CA PRO A 44 -10.18 9.95 -35.70
C PRO A 44 -9.91 11.31 -34.97
N SER A 45 -9.15 12.14 -35.68
CA SER A 45 -8.78 13.57 -35.55
C SER A 45 -9.64 14.53 -34.72
N THR A 46 -8.97 15.43 -34.00
CA THR A 46 -9.35 16.86 -33.90
C THR A 46 -8.11 17.73 -33.69
N SER A 47 -8.10 18.86 -34.38
CA SER A 47 -6.98 19.76 -34.61
C SER A 47 -7.04 21.03 -33.75
N SER A 48 -5.88 21.68 -33.62
CA SER A 48 -5.62 23.06 -33.17
C SER A 48 -5.72 23.27 -31.65
N THR A 49 -4.90 24.06 -30.96
CA THR A 49 -4.10 25.27 -31.27
C THR A 49 -2.98 25.28 -30.20
N GLY A 50 -1.68 25.45 -30.49
CA GLY A 50 -1.05 26.67 -30.94
C GLY A 50 -0.56 27.54 -29.76
N THR A 51 0.65 27.31 -29.23
CA THR A 51 1.48 28.42 -28.68
C THR A 51 2.98 28.07 -28.65
N ALA A 52 3.77 29.08 -29.01
CA ALA A 52 5.19 29.20 -29.32
C ALA A 52 6.24 28.70 -28.29
N ASN A 53 7.30 28.03 -28.81
CA ASN A 53 8.76 28.34 -28.80
C ASN A 53 9.43 29.03 -27.57
N PRO A 54 10.79 29.07 -27.46
CA PRO A 54 11.83 28.04 -27.67
C PRO A 54 13.00 28.13 -26.62
N LEU A 55 14.01 27.24 -26.74
CA LEU A 55 15.42 27.39 -26.27
C LEU A 55 15.70 27.61 -24.77
N SER A 56 16.39 26.65 -24.14
CA SER A 56 17.83 26.78 -23.80
C SER A 56 18.31 25.73 -22.80
N ARG A 57 19.46 25.15 -23.15
CA ARG A 57 20.34 24.37 -22.28
C ARG A 57 20.82 25.27 -21.14
N THR A 58 20.71 24.80 -19.90
CA THR A 58 21.64 25.19 -18.83
C THR A 58 21.99 23.98 -17.99
N SER A 59 23.28 23.72 -17.95
CA SER A 59 23.96 22.81 -17.02
C SER A 59 24.07 23.54 -15.69
N THR A 60 23.61 22.97 -14.57
CA THR A 60 24.22 23.18 -13.23
C THR A 60 23.57 22.32 -12.14
N SER A 61 24.41 21.92 -11.20
CA SER A 61 24.16 21.51 -9.81
C SER A 61 23.38 20.22 -9.53
N SER A 62 24.15 19.14 -9.54
CA SER A 62 24.07 17.97 -8.67
C SER A 62 23.66 18.30 -7.22
N SER A 63 22.58 17.67 -6.76
CA SER A 63 22.24 17.56 -5.33
C SER A 63 22.61 16.17 -4.82
N ASP A 64 23.22 16.20 -3.65
CA ASP A 64 24.07 15.21 -3.03
C ASP A 64 23.27 14.02 -2.49
N SER A 65 23.44 12.84 -3.08
CA SER A 65 23.11 11.57 -2.43
C SER A 65 24.42 10.85 -2.19
N GLN A 66 24.96 11.05 -0.99
CA GLN A 66 26.13 10.35 -0.48
C GLN A 66 25.83 8.86 -0.33
N ARG A 67 25.97 8.14 -1.44
CA ARG A 67 26.35 6.74 -1.44
C ARG A 67 27.68 6.63 -0.68
N PRO A 68 27.86 5.72 0.30
CA PRO A 68 29.19 5.47 0.83
C PRO A 68 30.03 4.96 -0.33
N ARG A 69 30.92 5.81 -0.83
CA ARG A 69 31.93 5.43 -1.81
C ARG A 69 32.78 4.36 -1.14
N SER A 70 32.59 3.11 -1.55
CA SER A 70 33.61 2.08 -1.38
C SER A 70 34.94 2.69 -1.85
N PRO A 71 36.06 2.53 -1.14
CA PRO A 71 37.35 2.99 -1.62
C PRO A 71 37.78 2.08 -2.77
N ALA A 72 37.17 2.26 -3.93
CA ALA A 72 37.75 1.90 -5.22
C ALA A 72 38.81 2.98 -5.50
N SER A 73 39.96 2.82 -4.84
CA SER A 73 41.15 3.64 -5.05
C SER A 73 42.33 2.70 -5.20
N GLN A 74 42.60 2.38 -6.46
CA GLN A 74 43.87 1.93 -7.04
C GLN A 74 44.51 0.62 -6.53
N PRO A 75 44.95 -0.26 -7.45
CA PRO A 75 46.06 -1.16 -7.18
C PRO A 75 47.37 -0.33 -7.16
N GLN A 76 47.59 0.46 -6.10
CA GLN A 76 48.91 0.99 -5.76
C GLN A 76 49.41 0.31 -4.49
N ARG A 77 49.73 -0.99 -4.57
CA ARG A 77 50.47 -1.69 -3.51
C ARG A 77 51.50 -2.67 -4.06
N THR A 78 52.35 -2.22 -4.98
CA THR A 78 53.58 -2.96 -5.30
C THR A 78 54.85 -2.13 -5.20
N SER A 79 54.79 -0.79 -5.01
CA SER A 79 56.01 0.01 -4.80
C SER A 79 56.53 0.02 -3.36
N GLN A 80 55.78 -0.50 -2.38
CA GLN A 80 56.17 -0.43 -0.96
C GLN A 80 57.26 -1.43 -0.55
N VAL A 81 57.49 -2.48 -1.35
CA VAL A 81 58.60 -3.43 -1.13
C VAL A 81 59.96 -2.73 -1.29
N SER A 82 60.03 -1.59 -2.00
CA SER A 82 61.27 -0.82 -2.10
C SER A 82 61.68 -0.11 -0.81
N SER A 83 60.76 0.06 0.16
CA SER A 83 61.02 0.77 1.41
C SER A 83 61.52 -0.12 2.56
N THR A 84 61.48 -1.45 2.39
CA THR A 84 61.98 -2.42 3.38
C THR A 84 63.44 -2.81 3.15
N VAL A 85 63.96 -2.54 1.95
CA VAL A 85 65.35 -2.80 1.53
C VAL A 85 66.39 -2.07 2.40
N PRO A 86 66.19 -0.82 2.88
CA PRO A 86 67.11 -0.17 3.81
C PRO A 86 67.16 -0.86 5.19
N VAL A 87 66.01 -1.24 5.75
CA VAL A 87 65.91 -1.86 7.09
C VAL A 87 66.58 -3.25 7.12
N LEU A 88 66.56 -3.97 6.00
CA LEU A 88 67.25 -5.25 5.84
C LEU A 88 68.76 -5.12 5.66
N LYS A 89 69.27 -3.96 5.21
CA LYS A 89 70.71 -3.70 5.02
C LYS A 89 71.46 -3.49 6.33
N ASP A 90 70.76 -3.03 7.37
CA ASP A 90 71.34 -2.75 8.68
C ASP A 90 71.40 -4.00 9.60
N LYS A 91 71.01 -5.17 9.09
CA LYS A 91 70.97 -6.45 9.83
C LYS A 91 72.21 -7.31 9.57
N SER A 92 72.66 -8.04 10.59
CA SER A 92 73.82 -8.93 10.48
C SER A 92 73.52 -10.20 9.66
N ALA A 93 74.55 -10.88 9.17
CA ALA A 93 74.38 -12.10 8.38
C ALA A 93 73.74 -13.26 9.17
N GLU A 94 73.96 -13.33 10.49
CA GLU A 94 73.29 -14.29 11.37
C GLU A 94 71.82 -13.95 11.59
N GLU A 95 71.48 -12.66 11.77
CA GLU A 95 70.09 -12.21 11.90
C GLU A 95 69.30 -12.47 10.61
N LEU A 96 69.91 -12.21 9.44
CA LEU A 96 69.28 -12.48 8.15
C LEU A 96 69.07 -13.98 7.89
N ARG A 97 70.01 -14.85 8.31
CA ARG A 97 69.81 -16.30 8.28
C ARG A 97 68.70 -16.74 9.24
N GLY A 98 68.66 -16.16 10.44
CA GLY A 98 67.59 -16.38 11.40
C GLY A 98 66.21 -16.00 10.83
N LEU A 99 66.09 -14.84 10.20
CA LEU A 99 64.87 -14.38 9.52
C LEU A 99 64.46 -15.25 8.33
N LEU A 100 65.40 -15.94 7.69
CA LEU A 100 65.11 -16.81 6.54
C LEU A 100 64.66 -18.22 6.97
N LEU A 101 65.20 -18.73 8.08
CA LEU A 101 64.92 -20.09 8.57
C LEU A 101 63.77 -20.15 9.58
N ASP A 102 63.58 -19.11 10.39
CA ASP A 102 62.57 -19.06 11.44
C ASP A 102 61.39 -18.17 11.02
N LYS A 103 60.22 -18.80 10.88
CA LYS A 103 58.97 -18.16 10.47
C LYS A 103 58.45 -17.18 11.52
N ASP A 104 58.69 -17.42 12.80
CA ASP A 104 58.19 -16.58 13.88
C ASP A 104 59.06 -15.32 14.02
N LEU A 105 60.38 -15.45 13.88
CA LEU A 105 61.29 -14.30 13.77
C LEU A 105 60.96 -13.44 12.54
N TYR A 106 60.66 -14.08 11.41
CA TYR A 106 60.24 -13.39 10.20
C TYR A 106 58.93 -12.62 10.40
N ASN A 107 57.89 -13.25 10.97
CA ASN A 107 56.62 -12.58 11.25
C ASN A 107 56.79 -11.43 12.25
N ALA A 108 57.60 -11.62 13.29
CA ALA A 108 57.90 -10.56 14.26
C ALA A 108 58.58 -9.36 13.60
N PHE A 109 59.54 -9.60 12.69
CA PHE A 109 60.14 -8.55 11.88
C PHE A 109 59.14 -7.89 10.94
N LEU A 110 58.26 -8.66 10.29
CA LEU A 110 57.24 -8.13 9.39
C LEU A 110 56.26 -7.21 10.13
N HIS A 111 55.81 -7.58 11.33
CA HIS A 111 54.99 -6.72 12.19
C HIS A 111 55.74 -5.54 12.83
N SER A 112 57.08 -5.54 12.80
CA SER A 112 57.87 -4.37 13.22
C SER A 112 57.89 -3.25 12.18
N LEU A 113 57.59 -3.57 10.92
CA LEU A 113 57.53 -2.60 9.83
C LEU A 113 56.30 -1.69 9.98
N ASP A 114 56.52 -0.37 9.92
CA ASP A 114 55.45 0.61 10.09
C ASP A 114 54.32 0.44 9.07
N GLN A 115 54.63 0.02 7.84
CA GLN A 115 53.63 -0.26 6.81
C GLN A 115 52.69 -1.39 7.24
N VAL A 116 53.22 -2.46 7.86
CA VAL A 116 52.42 -3.59 8.32
C VAL A 116 51.61 -3.19 9.55
N ARG A 117 52.19 -2.43 10.49
CA ARG A 117 51.46 -1.91 11.65
C ARG A 117 50.29 -1.02 11.26
N GLN A 118 50.47 -0.16 10.24
CA GLN A 118 49.38 0.65 9.70
C GLN A 118 48.28 -0.23 9.09
N LEU A 119 48.63 -1.28 8.35
CA LEU A 119 47.65 -2.22 7.80
C LEU A 119 46.91 -3.02 8.87
N ASP A 120 47.60 -3.47 9.92
CA ASP A 120 47.00 -4.14 11.07
C ASP A 120 46.03 -3.23 11.81
N THR A 121 46.40 -1.96 12.00
CA THR A 121 45.52 -0.94 12.62
C THR A 121 44.25 -0.73 11.79
N VAL A 122 44.38 -0.51 10.47
CA VAL A 122 43.22 -0.36 9.58
C VAL A 122 42.34 -1.60 9.57
N ARG A 123 42.93 -2.80 9.60
CA ARG A 123 42.19 -4.06 9.68
C ARG A 123 41.38 -4.13 10.97
N ASP A 124 41.98 -3.79 12.10
CA ASP A 124 41.34 -3.91 13.41
C ASP A 124 40.26 -2.84 13.61
N ASP A 125 40.48 -1.61 13.11
CA ASP A 125 39.47 -0.57 13.04
C ASP A 125 38.29 -0.99 12.17
N LEU A 126 38.54 -1.63 11.01
CA LEU A 126 37.49 -2.12 10.14
C LEU A 126 36.69 -3.25 10.79
N LYS A 127 37.36 -4.18 11.47
CA LYS A 127 36.71 -5.25 12.25
C LYS A 127 35.83 -4.66 13.35
N LYS A 128 36.36 -3.69 14.11
CA LYS A 128 35.62 -3.02 15.17
C LYS A 128 34.39 -2.30 14.63
N GLY A 129 34.56 -1.52 13.56
CA GLY A 129 33.45 -0.82 12.90
C GLY A 129 32.37 -1.78 12.37
N ASN A 130 32.76 -2.95 11.84
CA ASN A 130 31.81 -3.97 11.41
C ASN A 130 31.02 -4.56 12.59
N ILE A 131 31.70 -4.88 13.70
CA ILE A 131 31.06 -5.40 14.92
C ILE A 131 30.09 -4.37 15.50
N ASP A 132 30.50 -3.11 15.59
CA ASP A 132 29.66 -2.03 16.13
C ASP A 132 28.42 -1.81 15.24
N LEU A 133 28.58 -1.87 13.91
CA LEU A 133 27.46 -1.80 12.97
C LEU A 133 26.52 -3.00 13.11
N ALA A 134 27.05 -4.22 13.24
CA ALA A 134 26.25 -5.42 13.45
C ALA A 134 25.44 -5.33 14.75
N ARG A 135 26.06 -4.88 15.85
CA ARG A 135 25.37 -4.66 17.14
C ARG A 135 24.25 -3.64 17.02
N HIS A 136 24.50 -2.51 16.37
CA HIS A 136 23.48 -1.50 16.15
C HIS A 136 22.33 -1.99 15.26
N ASN A 137 22.63 -2.77 14.21
CA ASN A 137 21.61 -3.38 13.36
C ASN A 137 20.75 -4.39 14.13
N LEU A 138 21.36 -5.24 14.97
CA LEU A 138 20.62 -6.16 15.84
C LEU A 138 19.75 -5.42 16.85
N GLY A 139 20.22 -4.29 17.41
CA GLY A 139 19.41 -3.46 18.30
C GLY A 139 18.13 -2.92 17.65
N LYS A 140 18.19 -2.58 16.35
CA LYS A 140 17.04 -2.11 15.58
C LYS A 140 16.01 -3.20 15.30
N GLU A 141 16.38 -4.48 15.37
CA GLU A 141 15.44 -5.58 15.11
C GLU A 141 14.27 -5.57 16.10
N ALA A 142 14.56 -5.35 17.39
CA ALA A 142 13.54 -5.24 18.43
C ALA A 142 12.62 -4.04 18.21
N GLU A 143 13.19 -2.88 17.85
CA GLU A 143 12.42 -1.66 17.54
C GLU A 143 11.49 -1.88 16.34
N ILE A 144 11.99 -2.52 15.28
CA ILE A 144 11.19 -2.84 14.09
C ILE A 144 10.06 -3.82 14.43
N ALA A 145 10.32 -4.82 15.27
CA ALA A 145 9.31 -5.78 15.70
C ALA A 145 8.20 -5.09 16.49
N GLU A 146 8.54 -4.19 17.42
CA GLU A 146 7.58 -3.43 18.21
C GLU A 146 6.75 -2.50 17.33
N LEU A 147 7.38 -1.74 16.42
CA LEU A 147 6.66 -0.88 15.48
C LEU A 147 5.70 -1.68 14.57
N ARG A 148 6.11 -2.86 14.12
CA ARG A 148 5.23 -3.76 13.34
C ARG A 148 4.03 -4.22 14.16
N ASN A 149 4.25 -4.59 15.43
CA ASN A 149 3.17 -4.98 16.34
C ASN A 149 2.19 -3.82 16.57
N GLN A 150 2.68 -2.61 16.84
CA GLN A 150 1.86 -1.42 17.00
C GLN A 150 1.04 -1.12 15.73
N CYS A 151 1.67 -1.18 14.55
CA CYS A 151 0.97 -0.99 13.28
C CYS A 151 -0.13 -2.04 13.06
N MET A 152 0.12 -3.29 13.45
CA MET A 152 -0.87 -4.37 13.37
C MET A 152 -2.05 -4.11 14.32
N ILE A 153 -1.78 -3.70 15.56
CA ILE A 153 -2.82 -3.35 16.53
C ILE A 153 -3.66 -2.19 16.02
N ILE A 154 -3.05 -1.10 15.57
CA ILE A 154 -3.75 0.08 15.04
C ILE A 154 -4.64 -0.32 13.85
N ARG A 155 -4.10 -1.10 12.91
CA ARG A 155 -4.86 -1.55 11.73
C ARG A 155 -6.07 -2.40 12.13
N ASN A 156 -5.88 -3.35 13.04
CA ASN A 156 -6.91 -4.34 13.35
C ASN A 156 -7.94 -3.85 14.36
N THR A 157 -7.60 -2.85 15.19
CA THR A 157 -8.49 -2.36 16.25
C THR A 157 -9.05 -0.99 15.89
N GLN A 158 -8.18 0.03 15.85
CA GLN A 158 -8.60 1.42 15.72
C GLN A 158 -9.13 1.72 14.32
N LEU A 159 -8.41 1.30 13.28
CA LEU A 159 -8.81 1.56 11.90
C LEU A 159 -10.05 0.75 11.52
N ALA A 160 -10.15 -0.51 11.95
CA ALA A 160 -11.34 -1.32 11.74
C ALA A 160 -12.57 -0.69 12.42
N ALA A 161 -12.47 -0.33 13.71
CA ALA A 161 -13.58 0.29 14.44
C ALA A 161 -13.98 1.66 13.88
N ALA A 162 -13.02 2.48 13.41
CA ALA A 162 -13.32 3.75 12.78
C ALA A 162 -14.05 3.58 11.44
N ARG A 163 -13.66 2.57 10.65
CA ARG A 163 -14.33 2.24 9.39
C ARG A 163 -15.75 1.74 9.61
N GLU A 164 -15.97 0.84 10.57
CA GLU A 164 -17.30 0.35 10.90
C GLU A 164 -18.25 1.50 11.28
N LYS A 165 -17.80 2.41 12.16
CA LYS A 165 -18.59 3.61 12.53
C LYS A 165 -18.87 4.52 11.33
N PHE A 166 -17.89 4.69 10.45
CA PHE A 166 -18.08 5.48 9.23
C PHE A 166 -19.12 4.84 8.31
N GLU A 167 -19.02 3.53 8.07
CA GLU A 167 -19.95 2.77 7.23
C GLU A 167 -21.37 2.78 7.81
N GLU A 168 -21.52 2.71 9.13
CA GLU A 168 -22.81 2.83 9.80
C GLU A 168 -23.46 4.19 9.55
N VAL A 169 -22.69 5.28 9.73
CA VAL A 169 -23.19 6.65 9.54
C VAL A 169 -23.50 6.91 8.06
N ASP A 170 -22.62 6.52 7.15
CA ASP A 170 -22.81 6.66 5.69
C ASP A 170 -24.05 5.88 5.21
N LYS A 171 -24.26 4.67 5.74
CA LYS A 171 -25.48 3.90 5.46
C LYS A 171 -26.72 4.64 5.96
N ARG A 172 -26.69 5.17 7.19
CA ARG A 172 -27.81 5.92 7.77
C ARG A 172 -28.10 7.21 6.99
N GLU A 173 -27.06 7.91 6.56
CA GLU A 173 -27.19 9.08 5.69
C GLU A 173 -27.87 8.69 4.37
N LYS A 174 -27.40 7.63 3.70
CA LYS A 174 -27.99 7.14 2.45
C LYS A 174 -29.46 6.73 2.61
N GLU A 175 -29.82 6.07 3.70
CA GLU A 175 -31.21 5.70 3.99
C GLU A 175 -32.10 6.92 4.21
N VAL A 176 -31.63 7.91 4.99
CA VAL A 176 -32.35 9.15 5.22
C VAL A 176 -32.47 9.95 3.91
N ASN A 177 -31.37 10.09 3.17
CA ASN A 177 -31.36 10.79 1.90
C ASN A 177 -32.27 10.10 0.86
N ALA A 178 -32.29 8.77 0.78
CA ALA A 178 -33.22 8.06 -0.08
C ALA A 178 -34.68 8.37 0.27
N ARG A 179 -35.01 8.49 1.56
CA ARG A 179 -36.38 8.77 2.03
C ARG A 179 -36.77 10.25 1.99
N CYS A 180 -35.80 11.15 2.06
CA CYS A 180 -36.01 12.59 2.21
C CYS A 180 -35.46 13.39 1.03
N SER A 181 -34.99 12.72 -0.02
CA SER A 181 -34.59 13.40 -1.26
C SER A 181 -35.77 14.18 -1.83
N PRO A 182 -35.52 15.32 -2.49
CA PRO A 182 -36.59 16.09 -3.13
C PRO A 182 -37.46 15.25 -4.06
N ALA A 183 -36.85 14.37 -4.85
CA ALA A 183 -37.57 13.44 -5.73
C ALA A 183 -38.48 12.48 -4.93
N ALA A 184 -37.97 11.81 -3.90
CA ALA A 184 -38.77 10.88 -3.09
C ALA A 184 -39.92 11.57 -2.35
N LEU A 185 -39.73 12.82 -1.90
CA LEU A 185 -40.79 13.61 -1.28
C LEU A 185 -41.86 14.05 -2.30
N LEU A 186 -41.45 14.41 -3.51
CA LEU A 186 -42.38 14.74 -4.61
C LEU A 186 -43.20 13.51 -5.05
N ASP A 187 -42.56 12.35 -5.15
CA ASP A 187 -43.23 11.09 -5.50
C ASP A 187 -44.26 10.71 -4.44
N ARG A 188 -43.89 10.74 -3.15
CA ARG A 188 -44.86 10.52 -2.05
C ARG A 188 -46.01 11.52 -2.07
N LEU A 189 -45.75 12.77 -2.42
CA LEU A 189 -46.80 13.77 -2.53
C LEU A 189 -47.74 13.50 -3.71
N GLN A 190 -47.20 12.95 -4.80
CA GLN A 190 -48.01 12.47 -5.93
C GLN A 190 -48.86 11.26 -5.55
N ASP A 191 -48.27 10.26 -4.88
CA ASP A 191 -48.99 9.06 -4.44
C ASP A 191 -50.12 9.45 -3.49
N ALA A 192 -49.86 10.34 -2.52
CA ALA A 192 -50.88 10.85 -1.61
C ALA A 192 -51.95 11.68 -2.34
N ALA A 193 -51.62 12.35 -3.45
CA ALA A 193 -52.63 13.00 -4.28
C ALA A 193 -53.51 11.94 -4.96
N ASN A 194 -52.90 10.94 -5.61
CA ASN A 194 -53.63 9.84 -6.26
C ASN A 194 -54.54 9.08 -5.28
N GLU A 195 -54.08 8.83 -4.06
CA GLU A 195 -54.88 8.17 -3.02
C GLU A 195 -56.15 8.98 -2.68
N ALA A 196 -56.04 10.32 -2.56
CA ALA A 196 -57.22 11.17 -2.34
C ALA A 196 -58.16 11.19 -3.56
N ASP A 197 -57.63 11.06 -4.77
CA ASP A 197 -58.41 10.93 -6.00
C ASP A 197 -59.21 9.62 -5.99
N GLU A 198 -58.54 8.51 -5.72
CA GLU A 198 -59.13 7.17 -5.59
C GLU A 198 -60.18 7.10 -4.46
N GLU A 199 -59.93 7.74 -3.32
CA GLU A 199 -60.92 7.85 -2.23
C GLU A 199 -62.14 8.66 -2.67
N SER A 200 -61.95 9.74 -3.44
CA SER A 200 -63.07 10.50 -4.00
C SER A 200 -63.90 9.68 -4.99
N GLU A 201 -63.25 8.82 -5.78
CA GLU A 201 -63.93 7.87 -6.67
C GLU A 201 -64.66 6.76 -5.91
N LYS A 202 -64.09 6.25 -4.81
CA LYS A 202 -64.78 5.30 -3.91
C LYS A 202 -66.04 5.93 -3.30
N ILE A 203 -65.95 7.17 -2.83
CA ILE A 203 -67.10 7.92 -2.31
C ILE A 203 -68.16 8.12 -3.41
N HIS A 204 -67.73 8.38 -4.65
CA HIS A 204 -68.65 8.48 -5.78
C HIS A 204 -69.36 7.16 -6.07
N GLN A 205 -68.64 6.04 -6.06
CA GLN A 205 -69.23 4.71 -6.25
C GLN A 205 -70.24 4.36 -5.15
N GLN A 206 -69.96 4.72 -3.89
CA GLN A 206 -70.88 4.53 -2.76
C GLN A 206 -72.21 5.28 -2.94
N LEU A 207 -72.19 6.46 -3.55
CA LEU A 207 -73.42 7.18 -3.88
C LEU A 207 -74.23 6.42 -4.94
N LEU A 208 -73.55 5.88 -5.96
CA LEU A 208 -74.20 5.13 -7.04
C LEU A 208 -74.77 3.79 -6.56
N SER A 209 -74.15 3.15 -5.57
CA SER A 209 -74.66 1.93 -4.94
C SER A 209 -75.76 2.20 -3.91
N GLY A 210 -76.01 3.47 -3.54
CA GLY A 210 -76.98 3.87 -2.53
C GLY A 210 -76.51 3.61 -1.09
N GLU A 211 -75.22 3.37 -0.87
CA GLU A 211 -74.62 3.16 0.46
C GLU A 211 -74.57 4.45 1.30
N ILE A 212 -74.52 5.62 0.63
CA ILE A 212 -74.48 6.93 1.28
C ILE A 212 -75.55 7.87 0.71
N GLU A 213 -76.07 8.75 1.56
CA GLU A 213 -77.02 9.78 1.14
C GLU A 213 -76.31 10.96 0.45
N LEU A 214 -77.05 11.71 -0.38
CA LEU A 214 -76.52 12.82 -1.16
C LEU A 214 -75.84 13.90 -0.30
N ALA A 215 -76.39 14.21 0.87
CA ALA A 215 -75.80 15.21 1.77
C ALA A 215 -74.44 14.75 2.33
N GLU A 216 -74.32 13.47 2.66
CA GLU A 216 -73.08 12.87 3.16
C GLU A 216 -72.01 12.79 2.04
N PHE A 217 -72.43 12.41 0.83
CA PHE A 217 -71.59 12.43 -0.36
C PHE A 217 -70.96 13.80 -0.59
N ILE A 218 -71.78 14.86 -0.65
CA ILE A 218 -71.29 16.23 -0.91
C ILE A 218 -70.23 16.64 0.12
N SER A 219 -70.47 16.33 1.40
CA SER A 219 -69.54 16.64 2.48
C SER A 219 -68.19 15.90 2.33
N LYS A 220 -68.23 14.57 2.19
CA LYS A 220 -67.02 13.74 2.07
C LYS A 220 -66.27 13.97 0.77
N TYR A 221 -66.96 13.99 -0.36
CA TYR A 221 -66.37 14.18 -1.68
C TYR A 221 -65.67 15.54 -1.77
N ARG A 222 -66.32 16.61 -1.31
CA ARG A 222 -65.70 17.95 -1.31
C ARG A 222 -64.41 17.97 -0.50
N LYS A 223 -64.39 17.32 0.66
CA LYS A 223 -63.19 17.23 1.52
C LYS A 223 -62.03 16.55 0.77
N GLU A 224 -62.28 15.41 0.13
CA GLU A 224 -61.24 14.68 -0.60
C GLU A 224 -60.76 15.43 -1.86
N ARG A 225 -61.67 16.06 -2.62
CA ARG A 225 -61.26 16.89 -3.76
C ARG A 225 -60.41 18.08 -3.35
N ILE A 226 -60.75 18.76 -2.24
CA ILE A 226 -59.92 19.85 -1.70
C ILE A 226 -58.53 19.32 -1.32
N LEU A 227 -58.46 18.15 -0.68
CA LEU A 227 -57.19 17.54 -0.29
C LEU A 227 -56.33 17.17 -1.50
N TYR A 228 -56.92 16.54 -2.52
CA TYR A 228 -56.29 16.24 -3.80
C TYR A 228 -55.68 17.49 -4.44
N HIS A 229 -56.49 18.54 -4.63
CA HIS A 229 -56.04 19.76 -5.28
C HIS A 229 -54.94 20.48 -4.47
N LYS A 230 -55.04 20.47 -3.13
CA LYS A 230 -53.99 21.02 -2.26
C LYS A 230 -52.66 20.28 -2.44
N ARG A 231 -52.68 18.95 -2.43
CA ARG A 231 -51.46 18.12 -2.62
C ARG A 231 -50.86 18.32 -4.01
N SER A 232 -51.69 18.31 -5.05
CA SER A 232 -51.26 18.52 -6.45
C SER A 232 -50.62 19.90 -6.66
N LEU A 233 -51.27 20.98 -6.17
CA LEU A 233 -50.72 22.34 -6.25
C LEU A 233 -49.40 22.47 -5.48
N THR A 234 -49.31 21.86 -4.29
CA THR A 234 -48.08 21.85 -3.49
C THR A 234 -46.94 21.16 -4.25
N ARG A 235 -47.21 20.03 -4.92
CA ARG A 235 -46.22 19.31 -5.73
C ARG A 235 -45.75 20.16 -6.90
N MET A 236 -46.68 20.78 -7.63
CA MET A 236 -46.37 21.65 -8.76
C MET A 236 -45.48 22.82 -8.32
N ALA A 237 -45.84 23.50 -7.23
CA ALA A 237 -45.03 24.59 -6.68
C ALA A 237 -43.62 24.13 -6.29
N ALA A 238 -43.50 22.99 -5.62
CA ALA A 238 -42.21 22.41 -5.25
C ALA A 238 -41.36 22.05 -6.49
N MET A 239 -41.94 21.44 -7.52
CA MET A 239 -41.25 21.12 -8.78
C MET A 239 -40.73 22.37 -9.50
N THR A 240 -41.55 23.43 -9.57
CA THR A 240 -41.12 24.72 -10.15
C THR A 240 -39.97 25.34 -9.37
N SER A 241 -40.02 25.29 -8.04
CA SER A 241 -38.93 25.82 -7.19
C SER A 241 -37.60 25.08 -7.37
N LEU A 242 -37.63 23.77 -7.66
CA LEU A 242 -36.42 22.95 -7.90
C LEU A 242 -35.83 23.13 -9.30
N THR A 243 -36.64 23.57 -10.28
CA THR A 243 -36.23 23.70 -11.68
C THR A 243 -35.72 25.10 -12.01
N THR A 244 -36.02 26.10 -11.17
CA THR A 244 -35.60 27.48 -11.41
C THR A 244 -34.18 27.69 -10.85
N PRO A 245 -33.13 27.87 -11.68
CA PRO A 245 -31.83 28.29 -11.18
C PRO A 245 -31.95 29.70 -10.61
N GLY A 246 -31.56 29.87 -9.33
CA GLY A 246 -31.44 31.16 -8.67
C GLY A 246 -30.26 31.98 -9.18
#